data_AF-A0A350XRJ0-F1
#
_entry.id   AF-A0A350XRJ0-F1
#
_cell.length_a   1.000
_cell.length_b   1.000
_cell.length_c   1.000
_cell.angle_alpha   90.00
_cell.angle_beta   90.00
_cell.angle_gamma   90.00
#
_symmetry.space_group_name_H-M   'P 1'
#
loop_
_entity.id
_entity.type
_entity.pdbx_description
1 polymer ?
#
loop_
_entity_poly.entity_id
_entity_poly.type
_entity_poly.pdbx_seq_one_letter_code
_entity_poly.pdbx_strand_id
1 'polypeptide(L)' 'MRATSAGRARRRPKTYGGERVCAEKRCETRLSRYNRETFCFAHAPTKYRRMRGEFTTEYASRNS' A
#
# COMPACT_ATOMS: atom_id res chain seq x y z
N MET A 1 -16.37 9.24 -33.58
CA MET A 1 -17.18 9.10 -32.35
C MET A 1 -16.32 9.47 -31.15
N ARG A 2 -16.69 10.50 -30.35
CA ARG A 2 -15.98 10.86 -29.12
C ARG A 2 -16.61 10.09 -27.97
N ALA A 3 -15.82 9.31 -27.24
CA ALA A 3 -16.27 8.65 -26.02
C ALA A 3 -16.70 9.73 -25.00
N THR A 4 -18.01 9.82 -24.77
CA THR A 4 -18.58 10.62 -23.70
C THR A 4 -18.04 10.13 -22.36
N SER A 5 -17.62 11.09 -21.53
CA SER A 5 -16.90 10.98 -20.26
C SER A 5 -17.65 10.26 -19.11
N ALA A 6 -18.51 9.29 -19.42
CA ALA A 6 -19.18 8.44 -18.44
C ALA A 6 -18.21 7.59 -17.59
N GLY A 7 -16.91 7.57 -17.94
CA GLY A 7 -15.87 6.76 -17.31
C GLY A 7 -15.15 7.37 -16.09
N ARG A 8 -15.53 8.57 -15.62
CA ARG A 8 -15.09 9.06 -14.30
C ARG A 8 -16.26 9.09 -13.34
N ALA A 9 -16.93 7.96 -13.14
CA ALA A 9 -17.69 7.77 -11.91
C ALA A 9 -16.76 8.17 -10.76
N ARG A 10 -17.07 9.26 -10.06
CA ARG A 10 -16.30 9.78 -8.92
C ARG A 10 -16.36 8.74 -7.81
N ARG A 11 -15.59 7.65 -7.94
CA ARG A 11 -15.50 6.63 -6.92
C ARG A 11 -14.98 7.33 -5.68
N ARG A 12 -15.77 7.26 -4.61
CA ARG A 12 -15.39 7.84 -3.32
C ARG A 12 -14.05 7.24 -2.91
N PRO A 13 -13.09 8.05 -2.42
CA PRO A 13 -11.80 7.54 -1.96
C PRO A 13 -12.01 6.53 -0.83
N LYS A 14 -11.22 5.46 -0.83
CA LYS A 14 -11.27 4.42 0.19
C LYS A 14 -10.79 4.97 1.53
N THR A 15 -11.53 4.68 2.60
CA THR A 15 -11.22 5.10 3.96
C THR A 15 -11.05 3.89 4.86
N TYR A 16 -10.17 3.97 5.86
CA TYR A 16 -9.77 2.85 6.73
C TYR A 16 -10.10 3.09 8.22
N GLY A 17 -10.98 4.05 8.55
CA GLY A 17 -11.33 4.42 9.93
C GLY A 17 -10.61 5.67 10.42
N GLY A 18 -11.21 6.40 11.38
CA GLY A 18 -10.74 7.73 11.82
C GLY A 18 -9.84 7.75 13.06
N GLU A 19 -9.86 6.70 13.87
CA GLU A 19 -9.21 6.68 15.20
C GLU A 19 -8.08 5.65 15.27
N ARG A 20 -7.45 5.36 14.14
CA ARG A 20 -6.35 4.39 14.09
C ARG A 20 -5.08 5.01 14.65
N VAL A 21 -4.35 4.23 15.43
CA VAL A 21 -3.06 4.58 16.02
C VAL A 21 -2.00 3.62 15.50
N CYS A 22 -0.75 4.04 15.52
CA CYS A 22 0.38 3.20 15.14
C CYS A 22 0.42 1.91 15.99
N ALA A 23 0.66 0.76 15.36
CA ALA A 23 0.74 -0.53 16.04
C ALA A 23 2.03 -0.75 16.86
N GLU A 24 3.01 0.16 16.74
CA GLU A 24 4.26 0.11 17.51
C GLU A 24 4.02 0.36 19.01
N LYS A 25 4.77 -0.32 19.87
CA LYS A 25 4.62 -0.16 21.32
C LYS A 25 4.97 1.26 21.73
N ARG A 26 4.09 1.89 22.51
CA ARG A 26 4.23 3.28 23.00
C ARG A 26 4.24 4.35 21.89
N CYS A 27 3.71 4.05 20.70
CA CYS A 27 3.55 5.05 19.65
C CYS A 27 2.10 5.54 19.57
N GLU A 28 1.85 6.77 20.01
CA GLU A 28 0.52 7.39 20.01
C GLU A 28 0.19 8.12 18.69
N THR A 29 1.00 7.93 17.66
CA THR A 29 0.82 8.60 16.37
C THR A 29 -0.47 8.15 15.70
N ARG A 30 -1.41 9.09 15.53
CA ARG A 30 -2.66 8.88 14.83
C ARG A 30 -2.44 8.72 13.33
N LEU A 31 -3.02 7.66 12.76
CA LEU A 31 -2.99 7.38 11.34
C LEU A 31 -4.14 8.10 10.64
N SER A 32 -3.85 8.74 9.51
CA SER A 32 -4.87 9.39 8.69
C SER A 32 -5.90 8.37 8.19
N ARG A 33 -7.15 8.82 8.04
CA ARG A 33 -8.28 8.01 7.53
C ARG A 33 -8.02 7.35 6.18
N TYR A 34 -7.13 7.92 5.37
CA TYR A 34 -6.76 7.37 4.06
C TYR A 34 -5.55 6.44 4.09
N ASN A 35 -4.83 6.40 5.22
CA ASN A 35 -3.68 5.53 5.38
C ASN A 35 -4.18 4.09 5.64
N ARG A 36 -3.76 3.19 4.75
CA ARG A 36 -4.08 1.76 4.86
C ARG A 36 -3.12 1.01 5.78
N GLU A 37 -1.91 1.53 5.97
CA GLU A 37 -0.85 0.86 6.73
C GLU A 37 -1.20 0.84 8.23
N THR A 38 -0.58 -0.06 8.98
CA THR A 38 -0.77 -0.22 10.44
C THR A 38 0.25 0.56 11.27
N PHE A 39 1.35 0.96 10.65
CA PHE A 39 2.45 1.70 11.27
C PHE A 39 2.49 3.13 10.76
N CYS A 40 3.00 4.05 11.58
CA CYS A 40 3.27 5.42 11.16
C CYS A 40 4.49 5.47 10.23
N PHE A 41 4.79 6.63 9.64
CA PHE A 41 5.92 6.78 8.72
C PHE A 41 7.27 6.40 9.36
N ALA A 42 7.46 6.69 10.65
CA ALA A 42 8.69 6.37 11.37
C ALA A 42 8.87 4.86 11.66
N HIS A 43 7.77 4.13 11.83
CA HIS A 43 7.77 2.69 12.12
C HIS A 43 7.38 1.84 10.91
N ALA A 44 7.25 2.46 9.73
CA ALA A 44 6.92 1.74 8.52
C ALA A 44 8.09 0.81 8.17
N PRO A 45 7.85 -0.49 7.93
CA PRO A 45 8.91 -1.40 7.53
C PRO A 45 9.51 -0.94 6.20
N THR A 46 10.84 -0.98 6.09
CA THR A 46 11.56 -0.63 4.86
C THR A 46 11.10 -1.53 3.72
N LYS A 47 10.36 -0.97 2.76
CA LYS A 47 9.94 -1.68 1.55
C LYS A 47 10.99 -1.47 0.47
N TYR A 48 11.80 -2.49 0.21
CA TYR A 48 12.67 -2.48 -0.96
C TYR A 48 11.81 -2.52 -2.22
N ARG A 49 12.14 -1.66 -3.20
CA ARG A 49 11.55 -1.75 -4.53
C ARG A 49 11.93 -3.11 -5.10
N ARG A 50 10.92 -3.92 -5.45
CA ARG A 50 11.19 -5.12 -6.23
C ARG A 50 11.67 -4.68 -7.61
N MET A 51 12.88 -5.09 -7.97
CA MET A 51 13.32 -5.03 -9.37
C MET A 51 12.37 -5.89 -10.19
N ARG A 52 11.75 -5.32 -11.22
CA ARG A 52 11.00 -6.15 -12.18
C ARG A 52 12.03 -6.94 -12.98
N GLY A 53 11.98 -8.27 -12.91
CA GLY A 53 12.82 -9.15 -13.72
C GLY A 53 13.99 -9.81 -13.00
N GLU A 54 14.13 -9.71 -11.67
CA GLU A 54 15.12 -10.52 -10.95
C GLU A 54 14.54 -11.91 -10.64
N PHE A 55 14.88 -12.85 -11.52
CA PHE A 55 14.77 -14.28 -11.27
C PHE A 55 15.75 -14.63 -10.15
N THR A 56 15.24 -14.97 -8.97
CA THR A 56 16.09 -15.54 -7.92
C THR A 56 16.64 -16.88 -8.40
N THR A 57 17.82 -17.28 -7.90
CA THR A 57 18.42 -18.59 -8.17
C THR A 57 17.45 -19.75 -7.88
N GLU A 58 16.57 -19.58 -6.90
CA GLU A 58 15.51 -20.52 -6.52
C GLU A 58 14.36 -20.63 -7.56
N TYR A 59 14.13 -19.60 -8.38
CA TYR A 59 13.13 -19.65 -9.46
C TYR A 59 13.68 -20.41 -10.68
N ALA A 60 14.97 -20.24 -11.01
CA ALA A 60 15.63 -20.92 -12.12
C ALA A 60 15.76 -22.44 -11.90
N SER A 61 15.88 -22.88 -10.64
CA SER A 61 15.97 -24.31 -10.29
C SER A 61 14.64 -25.05 -10.29
N ARG A 62 13.49 -24.35 -10.33
CA ARG A 62 12.15 -24.96 -10.25
C ARG A 62 11.51 -25.23 -11.62
N ASN A 63 12.14 -24.82 -12.71
CA ASN A 63 11.57 -24.81 -14.05
C ASN A 63 12.45 -25.50 -15.11
N SER A 64 13.35 -26.38 -14.66
CA SER A 64 14.18 -27.31 -15.44
C SER A 64 13.44 -28.61 -15.75
#